data_AF-A0A6H0T8B7-F1
#
_entry.id   AF-A0A6H0T8B7-F1
#
_cell.length_a   1.000
_cell.length_b   1.000
_cell.length_c   1.000
_cell.angle_alpha   90.00
_cell.angle_beta   90.00
_cell.angle_gamma   90.00
#
_symmetry.space_group_name_H-M   'P 1'
#
loop_
_entity.id
_entity.type
_entity.pdbx_description
1 polymer ?
#
loop_
_entity_poly.entity_id
_entity_poly.type
_entity_poly.pdbx_seq_one_letter_code
_entity_poly.pdbx_strand_id
1 'polypeptide(L)'
;MKPLRPYLYHAYYNWILDNDYTPYLLVDADYVDVDVPREFVNDGKIILNISPRSIGQYVVNDEAISFGARFQGMLREIYIPFGAAVAIYAQETGDGTMFQEEAYYSEAAYLARLGSAEPEKPKTKKASKLKLVK
;
A
#
# COMPACT_ATOMS: atom_id res chain seq x y z
N MET A 1 -9.63 5.02 -15.62
CA MET A 1 -8.45 5.88 -15.38
C MET A 1 -7.70 5.29 -14.19
N LYS A 2 -6.37 5.23 -14.23
CA LYS A 2 -5.59 4.77 -13.07
C LYS A 2 -5.58 5.85 -11.98
N PRO A 3 -5.63 5.48 -10.69
CA PRO A 3 -5.48 6.45 -9.60
C PRO A 3 -4.07 7.06 -9.61
N LEU A 4 -3.96 8.31 -9.19
CA LEU A 4 -2.71 9.06 -9.18
C LEU A 4 -1.88 8.80 -7.92
N ARG A 5 -2.54 8.50 -6.79
CA ARG A 5 -1.93 8.33 -5.47
C ARG A 5 -0.68 7.42 -5.42
N PRO A 6 -0.65 6.22 -6.03
CA PRO A 6 0.52 5.34 -5.94
C PRO A 6 1.75 5.95 -6.60
N TYR A 7 1.55 6.70 -7.69
CA TYR A 7 2.61 7.39 -8.41
C TYR A 7 3.17 8.55 -7.59
N LEU A 8 2.31 9.36 -6.97
CA LEU A 8 2.73 10.44 -6.07
C LEU A 8 3.44 9.89 -4.84
N TYR A 9 2.94 8.79 -4.28
CA TYR A 9 3.59 8.10 -3.18
C TYR A 9 5.03 7.73 -3.53
N HIS A 10 5.25 7.06 -4.68
CA HIS A 10 6.61 6.70 -5.10
C HIS A 10 7.50 7.92 -5.34
N ALA A 11 6.96 9.00 -5.93
CA ALA A 11 7.71 10.22 -6.16
C ALA A 11 8.19 10.86 -4.85
N TYR A 12 7.29 11.04 -3.87
CA TYR A 12 7.64 11.61 -2.57
C TYR A 12 8.50 10.67 -1.73
N TYR A 13 8.19 9.38 -1.69
CA TYR A 13 8.99 8.39 -0.97
C TYR A 13 10.46 8.39 -1.45
N ASN A 14 10.67 8.35 -2.77
CA ASN A 14 12.03 8.40 -3.33
C ASN A 14 12.69 9.74 -3.07
N TRP A 15 11.98 10.86 -3.25
CA TRP A 15 12.53 12.19 -2.97
C TRP A 15 12.97 12.32 -1.50
N ILE A 16 12.19 11.82 -0.53
CA ILE A 16 12.56 11.82 0.89
C ILE A 16 13.86 11.02 1.09
N LEU A 17 13.96 9.83 0.51
CA LEU A 17 15.15 8.98 0.64
C LEU A 17 16.38 9.57 -0.05
N ASP A 18 16.23 10.18 -1.23
CA ASP A 18 17.31 10.81 -1.98
C ASP A 18 17.91 12.01 -1.22
N ASN A 19 17.17 12.58 -0.26
CA ASN A 19 17.63 13.64 0.64
C ASN A 19 18.12 13.11 2.01
N ASP A 20 18.34 11.79 2.14
CA ASP A 20 18.74 11.12 3.39
C ASP A 20 17.79 11.36 4.57
N TYR A 21 16.51 11.59 4.29
CA TYR A 21 15.46 11.79 5.30
C TYR A 21 14.67 10.50 5.59
N THR A 22 13.92 10.50 6.69
CA THR A 22 13.14 9.36 7.17
C THR A 22 11.68 9.49 6.73
N PRO A 23 11.20 8.65 5.78
CA PRO A 23 9.82 8.72 5.31
C PRO A 23 8.85 8.19 6.38
N TYR A 24 7.92 9.05 6.77
CA TYR A 24 6.80 8.75 7.66
C TYR A 24 5.50 8.78 6.86
N LEU A 25 4.68 7.76 7.07
CA LEU A 25 3.36 7.60 6.43
C LEU A 25 2.28 7.78 7.49
N LEU A 26 1.40 8.76 7.29
CA LEU A 26 0.18 8.93 8.07
C LEU A 26 -0.94 8.11 7.42
N VAL A 27 -1.55 7.24 8.21
CA VAL A 27 -2.55 6.27 7.76
C VAL A 27 -3.84 6.43 8.54
N ASP A 28 -4.96 6.37 7.83
CA ASP A 28 -6.29 6.18 8.39
C ASP A 28 -6.48 4.72 8.81
N ALA A 29 -6.46 4.45 10.11
CA ALA A 29 -6.58 3.10 10.64
C ALA A 29 -8.01 2.55 10.60
N ASP A 30 -9.00 3.41 10.35
CA ASP A 30 -10.42 3.02 10.30
C ASP A 30 -10.91 2.79 8.86
N TYR A 31 -10.05 3.05 7.86
CA TYR A 31 -10.33 2.68 6.49
C TYR A 31 -10.40 1.14 6.36
N VAL A 32 -11.34 0.67 5.54
CA VAL A 32 -11.60 -0.75 5.32
C VAL A 32 -10.34 -1.52 4.90
N ASP A 33 -10.18 -2.73 5.44
CA ASP A 33 -9.06 -3.65 5.14
C ASP A 33 -7.67 -3.16 5.59
N VAL A 34 -7.57 -2.08 6.37
CA VAL A 34 -6.29 -1.72 7.01
C VAL A 34 -5.96 -2.74 8.11
N ASP A 35 -4.77 -3.32 8.04
CA ASP A 35 -4.22 -4.21 9.05
C ASP A 35 -2.96 -3.58 9.66
N VAL A 36 -3.14 -3.04 10.87
CA VAL A 36 -2.10 -2.40 11.68
C VAL A 36 -2.33 -2.75 13.15
N PRO A 37 -1.27 -2.81 13.99
CA PRO A 37 -1.39 -2.95 15.43
C PRO A 37 -2.25 -1.84 16.06
N ARG A 38 -3.50 -2.18 16.37
CA ARG A 38 -4.51 -1.24 16.88
C ARG A 38 -4.12 -0.58 18.21
N GLU A 39 -3.27 -1.21 18.99
CA GLU A 39 -2.75 -0.67 20.25
C GLU A 39 -1.84 0.56 20.06
N PHE A 40 -1.38 0.85 18.84
CA PHE A 40 -0.59 2.05 18.49
C PHE A 40 -1.40 3.10 17.70
N VAL A 41 -2.70 2.87 17.50
CA VAL A 41 -3.59 3.82 16.83
C VAL A 41 -4.07 4.88 17.83
N ASN A 42 -4.03 6.14 17.42
CA ASN A 42 -4.56 7.26 18.19
C ASN A 42 -5.52 8.08 17.30
N ASP A 43 -6.73 8.36 17.79
CA ASP A 43 -7.78 9.09 17.06
C ASP A 43 -8.04 8.56 15.64
N GLY A 44 -8.10 7.23 15.50
CA GLY A 44 -8.33 6.56 14.21
C GLY A 44 -7.16 6.69 13.22
N LYS A 45 -5.99 7.13 13.67
CA LYS A 45 -4.80 7.36 12.84
C LYS A 45 -3.58 6.67 13.41
N ILE A 46 -2.66 6.30 12.53
CA ILE A 46 -1.34 5.77 12.89
C ILE A 46 -0.28 6.39 12.00
N ILE A 47 0.89 6.65 12.57
CA ILE A 47 2.06 7.14 11.85
C ILE A 47 3.08 6.01 11.81
N LEU A 48 3.54 5.67 10.61
CA LEU A 48 4.44 4.54 10.37
C LEU A 48 5.75 5.03 9.76
N ASN A 49 6.86 4.67 10.38
CA ASN A 49 8.18 4.85 9.79
C ASN A 49 8.40 3.77 8.74
N ILE A 50 8.46 4.19 7.48
CA ILE A 50 8.63 3.32 6.32
C ILE A 50 10.04 3.43 5.71
N SER A 51 11.03 3.93 6.47
CA SER A 51 12.43 3.91 6.02
C SER A 51 12.90 2.48 5.80
N PRO A 52 13.74 2.20 4.78
CA PRO A 52 14.22 0.84 4.48
C PRO A 52 14.88 0.11 5.64
N ARG A 53 15.47 0.85 6.59
CA ARG A 53 16.09 0.31 7.81
C ARG A 53 15.09 -0.14 8.88
N SER A 54 13.85 0.32 8.82
CA SER A 54 12.81 0.10 9.84
C SER A 54 11.80 -0.98 9.47
N ILE A 55 11.78 -1.38 8.19
CA ILE A 55 10.80 -2.30 7.62
C ILE A 55 11.48 -3.46 6.88
N GLY A 56 10.76 -4.56 6.69
CA GLY A 56 11.17 -5.72 5.89
C GLY A 56 10.08 -6.13 4.92
N GLN A 57 10.44 -6.88 3.87
CA GLN A 57 9.50 -7.38 2.85
C GLN A 57 8.58 -6.28 2.29
N TYR A 58 9.14 -5.09 2.06
CA TYR A 58 8.39 -3.94 1.59
C TYR A 58 7.91 -4.14 0.16
N VAL A 59 6.58 -4.14 -0.02
CA VAL A 59 5.90 -4.30 -1.29
C VAL A 59 4.90 -3.17 -1.45
N VAL A 60 4.92 -2.54 -2.62
CA VAL A 60 3.95 -1.54 -3.02
C VAL A 60 3.45 -1.93 -4.40
N ASN A 61 2.13 -2.01 -4.55
CA ASN A 61 1.48 -2.30 -5.83
C ASN A 61 0.44 -1.20 -6.14
N ASP A 62 -0.38 -1.36 -7.17
CA ASP A 62 -1.35 -0.33 -7.58
C ASP A 62 -2.47 -0.11 -6.52
N GLU A 63 -2.70 -1.04 -5.59
CA GLU A 63 -3.80 -0.99 -4.60
C GLU A 63 -3.35 -0.73 -3.16
N ALA A 64 -2.17 -1.22 -2.74
CA ALA A 64 -1.77 -1.21 -1.34
C ALA A 64 -0.25 -1.17 -1.13
N ILE A 65 0.11 -0.80 0.10
CA ILE A 65 1.45 -0.85 0.68
C ILE A 65 1.44 -1.95 1.75
N SER A 66 2.43 -2.84 1.72
CA SER A 66 2.59 -3.89 2.74
C SER A 66 4.04 -4.08 3.14
N PHE A 67 4.28 -4.33 4.42
CA PHE A 67 5.61 -4.60 4.96
C PHE A 67 5.55 -5.23 6.35
N GLY A 68 6.63 -5.91 6.75
CA GLY A 68 6.86 -6.31 8.13
C GLY A 68 7.57 -5.20 8.92
N ALA A 69 7.11 -4.91 10.14
CA ALA A 69 7.76 -3.95 11.05
C ALA A 69 7.72 -4.45 12.50
N ARG A 70 8.63 -3.94 13.34
CA ARG A 70 8.67 -4.29 14.77
C ARG A 70 7.98 -3.24 15.60
N PHE A 71 6.99 -3.67 16.38
CA PHE A 71 6.29 -2.87 17.37
C PHE A 71 6.63 -3.43 18.76
N GLN A 72 7.33 -2.63 19.57
CA GLN A 72 7.86 -3.08 20.88
C GLN A 72 8.65 -4.41 20.79
N GLY A 73 9.43 -4.58 19.72
CA GLY A 73 10.23 -5.78 19.47
C GLY A 73 9.49 -6.95 18.82
N MET A 74 8.16 -6.94 18.81
CA MET A 74 7.34 -7.96 18.13
C MET A 74 7.21 -7.65 16.65
N LEU A 75 7.54 -8.61 15.79
CA LEU A 75 7.32 -8.48 14.35
C LEU A 75 5.83 -8.58 14.02
N ARG A 76 5.33 -7.64 13.21
CA ARG A 76 3.96 -7.59 12.71
C ARG A 76 4.00 -7.31 11.22
N GLU A 77 3.13 -7.97 10.48
CA GLU A 77 2.85 -7.62 9.09
C GLU A 77 1.86 -6.46 9.08
N ILE A 78 2.08 -5.53 8.16
CA ILE A 78 1.30 -4.32 7.99
C ILE A 78 0.74 -4.31 6.58
N TYR A 79 -0.54 -4.00 6.45
CA TYR A 79 -1.23 -3.86 5.17
C TYR A 79 -2.06 -2.58 5.15
N ILE A 80 -1.81 -1.75 4.15
CA ILE A 80 -2.39 -0.41 4.03
C ILE A 80 -2.89 -0.23 2.60
N PRO A 81 -4.21 -0.31 2.35
CA PRO A 81 -4.78 0.13 1.10
C PRO A 81 -4.40 1.59 0.81
N PHE A 82 -4.13 1.93 -0.44
CA PHE A 82 -3.78 3.32 -0.80
C PHE A 82 -4.88 4.32 -0.42
N GLY A 83 -6.13 3.87 -0.31
CA GLY A 83 -7.24 4.67 0.19
C GLY A 83 -7.02 5.19 1.62
N ALA A 84 -6.35 4.40 2.46
CA ALA A 84 -6.02 4.72 3.84
C ALA A 84 -4.78 5.61 3.99
N ALA A 85 -3.94 5.74 2.95
CA ALA A 85 -2.76 6.61 3.00
C ALA A 85 -3.21 8.08 2.95
N VAL A 86 -3.03 8.80 4.06
CA VAL A 86 -3.46 10.20 4.22
C VAL A 86 -2.36 11.16 3.77
N ALA A 87 -1.13 10.93 4.22
CA ALA A 87 0.01 11.78 3.89
C ALA A 87 1.33 11.02 3.98
N ILE A 88 2.33 11.46 3.22
CA ILE A 88 3.71 11.02 3.33
C ILE A 88 4.62 12.24 3.51
N TYR A 89 5.54 12.19 4.46
CA TYR A 89 6.43 13.30 4.76
C TYR A 89 7.78 12.85 5.35
N ALA A 90 8.79 13.71 5.24
CA ALA A 90 10.07 13.56 5.91
C ALA A 90 9.93 13.88 7.40
N GLN A 91 10.31 12.95 8.27
CA GLN A 91 10.24 13.13 9.73
C GLN A 91 11.00 14.39 10.21
N GLU A 92 12.12 14.69 9.56
CA GLU A 92 13.09 15.70 9.95
C GLU A 92 12.61 17.12 9.69
N THR A 93 11.93 17.34 8.55
CA THR A 93 11.52 18.68 8.10
C THR A 93 10.01 18.89 8.11
N GLY A 94 9.24 17.80 8.06
CA GLY A 94 7.79 17.85 7.84
C GLY A 94 7.41 18.04 6.37
N ASP A 95 8.37 18.16 5.45
CA ASP A 95 8.09 18.32 4.03
C ASP A 95 7.55 17.03 3.42
N GLY A 96 6.55 17.17 2.55
CA GLY A 96 5.86 16.03 1.97
C GLY A 96 4.57 16.43 1.27
N THR A 97 3.62 15.52 1.24
CA THR A 97 2.30 15.79 0.65
C THR A 97 1.18 15.10 1.42
N MET A 98 0.02 15.75 1.43
CA MET A 98 -1.25 15.12 1.77
C MET A 98 -1.91 14.66 0.48
N PHE A 99 -2.30 13.39 0.43
CA PHE A 99 -2.92 12.84 -0.75
C PHE A 99 -4.32 13.42 -0.94
N GLN A 100 -4.63 13.80 -2.18
CA GLN A 100 -5.95 14.30 -2.54
C GLN A 100 -6.97 13.16 -2.54
N GLU A 101 -8.23 13.48 -2.27
CA GLU A 101 -9.32 12.53 -2.41
C GLU A 101 -9.48 12.10 -3.88
N GLU A 102 -9.58 10.79 -4.10
CA GLU A 102 -9.87 10.24 -5.42
C GLU A 102 -11.07 9.29 -5.30
N ALA A 103 -12.05 9.41 -6.20
CA ALA A 103 -13.24 8.57 -6.19
C ALA A 103 -12.91 7.06 -6.24
N TYR A 104 -11.77 6.72 -6.84
CA TYR A 104 -11.22 5.35 -6.88
C TYR A 104 -11.04 4.75 -5.48
N TYR A 105 -10.71 5.57 -4.49
CA TYR A 105 -10.46 5.17 -3.11
C TYR A 105 -11.64 5.44 -2.17
N SER A 106 -12.83 5.74 -2.70
CA SER A 106 -14.03 5.71 -1.87
C SER A 106 -14.27 4.29 -1.35
N GLU A 107 -14.73 4.16 -0.11
CA GLU A 107 -14.95 2.86 0.54
C GLU A 107 -15.88 1.97 -0.30
N ALA A 108 -16.96 2.53 -0.84
CA ALA A 108 -17.89 1.82 -1.73
C ALA A 108 -17.20 1.29 -3.00
N ALA A 109 -16.34 2.10 -3.64
CA ALA A 109 -15.61 1.67 -4.83
C ALA A 109 -14.56 0.60 -4.51
N TYR A 110 -13.91 0.70 -3.35
CA TYR A 110 -12.92 -0.28 -2.90
C TYR A 110 -13.58 -1.64 -2.59
N LEU A 111 -14.67 -1.64 -1.82
CA LEU A 111 -15.46 -2.84 -1.53
C LEU A 111 -16.01 -3.50 -2.80
N ALA A 112 -16.47 -2.70 -3.78
CA ALA A 112 -16.91 -3.22 -5.06
C ALA A 112 -15.79 -3.95 -5.82
N ARG A 113 -14.54 -3.44 -5.76
CA ARG A 113 -13.38 -4.12 -6.37
C ARG A 113 -13.04 -5.42 -5.66
N LEU A 114 -13.02 -5.44 -4.33
CA LEU A 114 -12.79 -6.65 -3.54
C LEU A 114 -13.84 -7.73 -3.84
N GLY A 115 -15.12 -7.37 -3.92
CA GLY A 115 -16.22 -8.30 -4.24
C GLY A 115 -16.22 -8.80 -5.68
N SER A 116 -15.64 -8.05 -6.62
CA SER A 116 -15.50 -8.44 -8.02
C SER A 116 -14.28 -9.34 -8.30
N ALA A 117 -13.36 -9.46 -7.33
CA ALA A 117 -12.19 -10.33 -7.41
C ALA A 117 -12.56 -11.80 -7.12
N GLU A 118 -13.47 -12.38 -7.91
CA GLU A 118 -13.48 -13.84 -8.06
C GLU A 118 -12.12 -14.26 -8.66
N PRO A 119 -11.49 -15.35 -8.19
CA PRO A 119 -10.23 -15.80 -8.75
C PRO A 119 -10.45 -16.13 -10.22
N GLU A 120 -9.76 -15.42 -11.13
CA GLU A 120 -9.67 -15.84 -12.54
C GLU A 120 -9.11 -17.26 -12.55
N LYS A 121 -9.99 -18.26 -12.76
CA LYS A 121 -9.57 -19.64 -12.99
C LYS A 121 -8.56 -19.62 -14.14
N PRO A 122 -7.37 -20.24 -13.98
CA PRO A 122 -6.37 -20.22 -15.03
C PRO A 122 -6.98 -20.84 -16.28
N LYS A 123 -7.09 -20.04 -17.36
CA LYS A 123 -7.54 -20.51 -18.67
C LYS A 123 -6.50 -21.50 -19.19
N THR A 124 -6.74 -22.80 -18.99
CA THR A 124 -5.95 -23.87 -19.58
C THR A 124 -5.90 -23.68 -21.09
N LYS A 125 -4.74 -23.29 -21.63
CA LYS A 125 -4.51 -23.25 -23.07
C LYS A 125 -4.68 -24.68 -23.61
N LYS A 126 -5.66 -24.88 -24.50
CA LYS A 126 -5.84 -26.17 -25.19
C LYS A 126 -4.55 -26.48 -25.97
N ALA A 127 -3.90 -27.59 -25.63
CA ALA A 127 -2.74 -28.08 -26.36
C ALA A 127 -3.13 -28.36 -27.82
N SER A 128 -2.45 -27.71 -28.77
CA SER A 128 -2.64 -27.95 -30.19
C SER A 128 -2.12 -29.34 -30.54
N LYS A 129 -2.99 -30.22 -31.03
CA LYS A 129 -2.60 -31.52 -31.61
C LYS A 129 -1.74 -31.29 -32.85
N LEU A 130 -0.42 -31.46 -32.72
CA LEU A 130 0.47 -31.59 -33.88
C LEU A 130 0.26 -32.97 -34.48
N LYS A 131 -0.14 -33.04 -35.75
CA LYS A 131 -0.25 -34.29 -36.51
C LYS A 131 1.14 -34.70 -36.99
N LEU A 132 1.56 -35.90 -36.63
CA LEU A 132 2.74 -36.56 -37.17
C LEU A 132 2.45 -36.96 -38.63
N VAL A 133 3.21 -36.41 -39.58
CA VAL A 133 3.20 -36.86 -40.97
C VAL A 133 4.19 -38.03 -41.09
N LYS A 134 3.73 -39.12 -41.72
CA LYS A 134 4.49 -40.35 -41.94
C LYS A 134 5.29 -40.28 -43.23
#